data_AF-A0A375GAV3-F1
#
_entry.id   AF-A0A375GAV3-F1
#
_cell.length_a   1.000
_cell.length_b   1.000
_cell.length_c   1.000
_cell.angle_alpha   90.00
_cell.angle_beta   90.00
_cell.angle_gamma   90.00
#
_symmetry.space_group_name_H-M   'P 1'
#
loop_
_entity.id
_entity.type
_entity.pdbx_description
1 polymer ?
#
loop_
_entity_poly.entity_id
_entity_poly.type
_entity_poly.pdbx_seq_one_letter_code
_entity_poly.pdbx_strand_id
1 'polypeptide(L)'
;MGNSKLAAGCHVRTTAYDPVPPIGASGILAQVQGNHIAAGLRTLGPATREAPSHHEVLVDAGHLGTVRLFVEKKQARHGRHSHYFWSAYRAELAN
;
A
#
# COMPACT_ATOMS: atom_id res chain seq x y z
N MET A 1 27.78 -31.59 -10.03
CA MET A 1 27.89 -30.59 -8.93
C MET A 1 27.55 -29.23 -9.52
N GLY A 2 26.32 -28.75 -9.30
CA GLY A 2 25.75 -27.58 -9.96
C GLY A 2 26.04 -26.28 -9.21
N ASN A 3 26.45 -25.26 -9.95
CA ASN A 3 26.81 -23.92 -9.47
C ASN A 3 25.63 -23.21 -8.77
N SER A 4 25.72 -23.02 -7.46
CA SER A 4 24.79 -22.24 -6.62
C SER A 4 25.15 -20.75 -6.51
N LYS A 5 25.83 -20.18 -7.52
CA LYS A 5 26.39 -18.81 -7.44
C LYS A 5 25.43 -17.66 -7.82
N LEU A 6 24.14 -17.94 -8.07
CA LEU A 6 23.15 -16.94 -8.50
C LEU A 6 22.14 -16.50 -7.41
N ALA A 7 22.21 -17.07 -6.20
CA ALA A 7 21.26 -16.72 -5.13
C ALA A 7 21.67 -15.48 -4.30
N ALA A 8 22.83 -14.87 -4.56
CA ALA A 8 23.33 -13.73 -3.78
C ALA A 8 22.71 -12.36 -4.17
N GLY A 9 21.87 -12.33 -5.21
CA GLY A 9 21.30 -11.10 -5.76
C GLY A 9 19.93 -10.68 -5.21
N CYS A 10 19.29 -11.51 -4.37
CA CYS A 10 17.96 -11.22 -3.83
C CYS A 10 17.96 -10.20 -2.67
N HIS A 11 18.97 -9.32 -2.61
CA HIS A 11 18.85 -8.12 -1.79
C HIS A 11 17.76 -7.25 -2.40
N VAL A 12 16.58 -7.30 -1.80
CA VAL A 12 15.53 -6.30 -1.96
C VAL A 12 16.22 -4.95 -1.77
N ARG A 13 16.41 -4.21 -2.88
CA ARG A 13 16.87 -2.83 -2.81
C ARG A 13 15.75 -2.05 -2.14
N THR A 14 15.84 -1.88 -0.83
CA THR A 14 15.13 -0.84 -0.09
C THR A 14 15.75 0.49 -0.50
N THR A 15 15.36 0.99 -1.68
CA THR A 15 15.60 2.37 -2.09
C THR A 15 14.26 3.08 -2.19
N ALA A 16 13.74 3.43 -1.03
CA ALA A 16 12.97 4.66 -0.81
C ALA A 16 12.96 4.86 0.70
N TYR A 17 13.59 5.93 1.15
CA TYR A 17 13.28 6.53 2.44
C TYR A 17 11.86 7.08 2.32
N ASP A 18 10.86 6.20 2.34
CA ASP A 18 9.52 6.59 2.73
C ASP A 18 9.67 7.00 4.21
N PRO A 19 9.27 8.21 4.60
CA PRO A 19 9.25 8.55 6.01
C PRO A 19 8.39 7.49 6.70
N VAL A 20 9.01 6.72 7.60
CA VAL A 20 8.27 5.81 8.48
C VAL A 20 7.23 6.68 9.15
N PRO A 21 5.92 6.49 8.89
CA PRO A 21 4.90 7.32 9.50
C PRO A 21 5.10 7.20 11.02
N PRO A 22 5.01 8.32 11.77
CA PRO A 22 5.25 8.29 13.20
C PRO A 22 4.39 7.21 13.84
N ILE A 23 4.95 6.47 14.82
CA ILE A 23 4.26 5.39 15.52
C ILE A 23 2.92 5.94 16.03
N GLY A 24 1.81 5.52 15.42
CA GLY A 24 0.44 6.03 15.68
C GLY A 24 -0.25 6.73 14.50
N ALA A 25 0.47 7.21 13.48
CA ALA A 25 -0.14 7.89 12.32
C ALA A 25 -0.87 6.93 11.37
N SER A 26 -0.53 5.65 11.36
CA SER A 26 -1.23 4.63 10.56
C SER A 26 -2.59 4.23 11.15
N GLY A 27 -2.91 4.70 12.37
CA GLY A 27 -4.14 4.31 13.07
C GLY A 27 -4.22 2.80 13.27
N ILE A 28 -5.37 2.22 12.93
CA ILE A 28 -5.62 0.78 13.04
C ILE A 28 -5.19 -0.02 11.80
N LEU A 29 -4.45 0.57 10.85
CA LEU A 29 -4.12 -0.08 9.57
C LEU A 29 -3.43 -1.44 9.76
N ALA A 30 -2.57 -1.57 10.78
CA ALA A 30 -1.88 -2.83 11.09
C ALA A 30 -2.82 -3.94 11.58
N GLN A 31 -4.04 -3.60 12.04
CA GLN A 31 -5.06 -4.55 12.48
C GLN A 31 -5.99 -4.96 11.33
N VAL A 32 -6.09 -4.13 10.27
CA VAL A 32 -6.91 -4.44 9.10
C VAL A 32 -6.22 -5.53 8.29
N GLN A 33 -6.90 -6.66 8.09
CA GLN A 33 -6.33 -7.75 7.29
C GLN A 33 -6.14 -7.31 5.84
N GLY A 34 -5.06 -7.79 5.21
CA GLY A 34 -4.65 -7.36 3.88
C GLY A 34 -5.67 -7.63 2.76
N ASN A 35 -6.52 -8.65 2.92
CA ASN A 35 -7.64 -8.93 2.01
C ASN A 35 -8.67 -7.79 1.99
N HIS A 36 -9.02 -7.22 3.15
CA HIS A 36 -9.93 -6.08 3.25
C HIS A 36 -9.31 -4.84 2.62
N ILE A 37 -8.02 -4.57 2.88
CA ILE A 37 -7.28 -3.48 2.24
C ILE A 37 -7.32 -3.65 0.72
N ALA A 38 -6.97 -4.83 0.21
CA ALA A 38 -6.98 -5.11 -1.23
C ALA A 38 -8.38 -4.96 -1.85
N ALA A 39 -9.44 -5.40 -1.15
CA ALA A 39 -10.81 -5.21 -1.61
C ALA A 39 -11.17 -3.72 -1.71
N GLY A 40 -10.78 -2.90 -0.71
CA GLY A 40 -10.94 -1.45 -0.75
C GLY A 40 -10.19 -0.79 -1.90
N LEU A 41 -8.91 -1.13 -2.10
CA LEU A 41 -8.11 -0.56 -3.18
C LEU A 41 -8.67 -0.88 -4.58
N ARG A 42 -9.33 -2.04 -4.75
CA ARG A 42 -9.95 -2.41 -6.03
C ARG A 42 -11.14 -1.52 -6.41
N THR A 43 -11.81 -0.87 -5.46
CA THR A 43 -12.95 0.01 -5.76
C THR A 43 -12.50 1.32 -6.41
N LEU A 44 -11.25 1.75 -6.19
CA LEU A 44 -10.66 2.94 -6.79
C LEU A 44 -10.28 2.75 -8.27
N GLY A 45 -10.30 1.52 -8.77
CA GLY A 45 -9.75 1.18 -10.07
C GLY A 45 -8.22 1.37 -10.15
N PRO A 46 -7.62 1.30 -11.35
CA PRO A 46 -6.19 1.48 -11.52
C PRO A 46 -5.75 2.91 -11.16
N ALA A 47 -4.62 3.05 -10.47
CA ALA A 47 -4.00 4.36 -10.28
C ALA A 47 -3.46 4.86 -11.62
N THR A 48 -3.86 6.06 -12.03
CA THR A 48 -3.37 6.72 -13.25
C THR A 48 -2.62 8.00 -12.92
N ARG A 49 -1.92 8.56 -13.90
CA ARG A 49 -1.19 9.82 -13.73
C ARG A 49 -2.13 10.96 -13.34
N GLU A 50 -3.34 10.94 -13.87
CA GLU A 50 -4.38 11.95 -13.74
C GLU A 50 -5.23 11.76 -12.48
N ALA A 51 -5.22 10.57 -11.88
CA ALA A 51 -5.98 10.29 -10.66
C ALA A 51 -5.53 11.20 -9.49
N PRO A 52 -6.43 11.58 -8.58
CA PRO A 52 -6.08 12.32 -7.37
C PRO A 52 -4.98 11.62 -6.56
N SER A 53 -4.19 12.41 -5.81
CA SER A 53 -3.11 11.85 -4.99
C SER A 53 -3.62 11.15 -3.73
N HIS A 54 -4.80 11.49 -3.24
CA HIS A 54 -5.36 10.95 -2.00
C HIS A 54 -6.83 10.54 -2.19
N HIS A 55 -7.19 9.42 -1.58
CA HIS A 55 -8.55 8.88 -1.56
C HIS A 55 -8.90 8.34 -0.18
N GLU A 56 -10.19 8.39 0.15
CA GLU A 56 -10.76 7.73 1.31
C GLU A 56 -11.69 6.62 0.83
N VAL A 57 -11.56 5.42 1.40
CA VAL A 57 -12.41 4.28 1.05
C VAL A 57 -12.96 3.65 2.32
N LEU A 58 -14.28 3.47 2.37
CA LEU A 58 -14.92 2.69 3.43
C LEU A 58 -14.88 1.21 3.07
N VAL A 59 -14.43 0.39 4.02
CA VAL A 59 -14.30 -1.06 3.87
C VAL A 59 -14.88 -1.75 5.09
N ASP A 60 -15.63 -2.82 4.88
CA ASP A 60 -15.98 -3.75 5.95
C ASP A 60 -14.80 -4.68 6.24
N ALA A 61 -14.22 -4.54 7.44
CA ALA A 61 -13.08 -5.31 7.94
C ALA A 61 -13.50 -6.44 8.91
N GLY A 62 -14.75 -6.92 8.78
CA GLY A 62 -15.29 -8.03 9.56
C GLY A 62 -15.42 -7.67 11.03
N HIS A 63 -14.67 -8.36 11.89
CA HIS A 63 -14.66 -8.14 13.34
C HIS A 63 -14.28 -6.71 13.80
N LEU A 64 -13.57 -5.94 12.95
CA LEU A 64 -13.26 -4.53 13.24
C LEU A 64 -14.38 -3.57 12.80
N GLY A 65 -15.40 -4.08 12.12
CA GLY A 65 -16.50 -3.28 11.57
C GLY A 65 -16.08 -2.47 10.34
N THR A 66 -16.79 -1.36 10.10
CA THR A 66 -16.50 -0.45 9.00
C THR A 66 -15.26 0.40 9.33
N VAL A 67 -14.28 0.35 8.44
CA VAL A 67 -13.02 1.06 8.54
C VAL A 67 -12.89 2.02 7.37
N ARG A 68 -12.46 3.24 7.66
CA ARG A 68 -12.03 4.22 6.66
C ARG A 68 -10.55 4.06 6.37
N LEU A 69 -10.21 3.68 5.16
CA LEU A 69 -8.84 3.63 4.65
C LEU A 69 -8.49 4.96 4.00
N PHE A 70 -7.35 5.50 4.38
CA PHE A 70 -6.70 6.61 3.70
C PHE A 70 -5.64 6.05 2.77
N VAL A 71 -5.80 6.36 1.49
CA VAL A 71 -5.05 5.79 0.39
C VAL A 71 -4.36 6.90 -0.37
N GLU A 72 -3.11 6.69 -0.73
CA GLU A 72 -2.35 7.61 -1.56
C GLU A 72 -1.91 6.97 -2.88
N LYS A 73 -1.82 7.79 -3.92
CA LYS A 73 -1.21 7.41 -5.19
C LYS A 73 0.31 7.46 -5.04
N LYS A 74 0.98 6.32 -5.24
CA LYS A 74 2.43 6.24 -5.36
C LYS A 74 2.86 6.00 -6.79
N GLN A 75 4.10 6.36 -7.07
CA GLN A 75 4.76 6.10 -8.35
C GLN A 75 6.03 5.29 -8.09
N ALA A 76 6.13 4.12 -8.71
CA ALA A 76 7.37 3.36 -8.76
C ALA A 76 8.00 3.50 -10.13
N ARG A 77 9.31 3.80 -10.15
CA ARG A 77 10.10 4.01 -11.36
C ARG A 77 11.17 2.94 -11.48
N HIS A 78 11.23 2.30 -12.64
CA HIS A 78 12.28 1.35 -12.99
C HIS A 78 12.86 1.71 -14.37
N GLY A 79 14.06 2.28 -14.37
CA GLY A 79 14.71 2.78 -15.58
C GLY A 79 13.88 3.86 -16.28
N ARG A 80 13.43 3.54 -17.50
CA ARG A 80 12.59 4.42 -18.34
C ARG A 80 11.09 4.25 -18.10
N HIS A 81 10.68 3.24 -17.33
CA HIS A 81 9.28 2.95 -17.06
C HIS A 81 8.88 3.45 -15.68
N SER A 82 7.63 3.92 -15.58
CA SER A 82 7.00 4.25 -14.31
C SER A 82 5.62 3.61 -14.27
N HIS A 83 5.21 3.13 -13.11
CA HIS A 83 3.83 2.71 -12.86
C HIS A 83 3.28 3.41 -11.63
N TYR A 84 1.99 3.70 -11.67
CA TYR A 84 1.26 4.25 -10.54
C TYR A 84 0.52 3.12 -9.83
N PHE A 85 0.40 3.22 -8.51
CA PHE A 85 -0.33 2.27 -7.69
C PHE A 85 -0.91 2.96 -6.46
N TRP A 86 -1.93 2.34 -5.87
CA TRP A 86 -2.53 2.80 -4.62
C TRP A 86 -1.83 2.16 -3.42
N SER A 87 -1.58 2.96 -2.38
CA SER A 87 -1.01 2.49 -1.11
C SER A 87 -1.87 3.01 0.04
N ALA A 88 -2.37 2.10 0.89
CA ALA A 88 -2.98 2.52 2.14
C ALA A 88 -1.88 2.94 3.13
N TYR A 89 -2.03 4.10 3.78
CA TYR A 89 -1.05 4.61 4.74
C TYR A 89 -1.64 4.83 6.14
N ARG A 90 -2.96 4.94 6.25
CA ARG A 90 -3.70 5.06 7.52
C ARG A 90 -5.06 4.39 7.42
N ALA A 91 -5.53 3.86 8.55
CA ALA A 91 -6.90 3.38 8.68
C ALA A 91 -7.50 3.81 10.02
N GLU A 92 -8.80 4.10 10.02
CA GLU A 92 -9.56 4.53 11.20
C GLU A 92 -10.91 3.82 11.25
N LEU A 93 -11.44 3.57 12.45
CA LEU A 93 -12.82 3.10 12.59
C LEU A 93 -13.76 4.18 12.05
N ALA A 94 -14.72 3.80 11.22
CA ALA A 94 -15.70 4.73 10.64
C ALA A 94 -16.90 5.00 11.59
N ASN A 95 -16.65 4.87 12.90
CA ASN A 95 -17.63 4.91 13.98
C ASN A 95 -18.24 6.30 14.18
#